data_AF-A0A925Z5N4-F1
#
_entry.id   AF-A0A925Z5N4-F1
#
_cell.length_a   1.000
_cell.length_b   1.000
_cell.length_c   1.000
_cell.angle_alpha   90.00
_cell.angle_beta   90.00
_cell.angle_gamma   90.00
#
_symmetry.space_group_name_H-M   'P 1'
#
loop_
_entity.id
_entity.type
_entity.pdbx_description
1 polymer ?
#
loop_
_entity_poly.entity_id
_entity_poly.type
_entity_poly.pdbx_seq_one_letter_code
_entity_poly.pdbx_strand_id
1 'polypeptide(L)' 'MEPSLLTSFIGIIVFSALMTVGYKYANGKWNVSENKKNDYMIWVNKHGQTVKRSVVFLSIIYGLSMLIQIISLL' A
#
# COMPACT_ATOMS: atom_id res chain seq x y z
N MET A 1 11.50 5.69 24.61
CA MET A 1 12.01 4.42 24.06
C MET A 1 12.42 4.72 22.64
N GLU A 2 13.70 4.62 22.32
CA GLU A 2 14.16 4.74 20.94
C GLU A 2 13.39 3.71 20.11
N PRO A 3 12.81 4.10 18.96
CA PRO A 3 12.24 3.11 18.06
C PRO A 3 13.36 2.15 17.70
N SER A 4 13.25 0.90 18.14
CA SER A 4 14.22 -0.11 17.76
C SER A 4 14.13 -0.27 16.24
N LEU A 5 15.26 -0.37 15.56
CA LEU A 5 15.31 -0.62 14.11
C LEU A 5 14.36 -1.75 13.69
N LEU A 6 14.15 -2.74 14.57
CA LEU A 6 13.18 -3.82 14.43
C LEU A 6 11.74 -3.32 14.19
N THR A 7 11.25 -2.35 14.97
CA THR A 7 9.90 -1.79 14.81
C THR A 7 9.73 -1.06 13.48
N SER A 8 10.76 -0.34 13.02
CA SER A 8 10.77 0.29 11.70
C SER A 8 10.75 -0.74 10.58
N PHE A 9 11.54 -1.82 10.68
CA PHE A 9 11.54 -2.93 9.71
C PHE A 9 10.16 -3.61 9.61
N ILE A 10 9.53 -3.91 10.74
CA ILE A 10 8.18 -4.51 10.77
C ILE A 10 7.18 -3.55 10.11
N GLY A 11 7.26 -2.25 10.40
CA GLY A 11 6.43 -1.22 9.79
C GLY A 11 6.54 -1.19 8.27
N ILE A 12 7.76 -1.26 7.72
CA ILE A 12 8.01 -1.29 6.27
C ILE A 12 7.37 -2.53 5.63
N ILE A 13 7.53 -3.71 6.25
CA ILE A 13 6.99 -4.96 5.73
C ILE A 13 5.47 -4.91 5.69
N VAL A 14 4.84 -4.49 6.80
CA VAL A 14 3.37 -4.38 6.89
C VAL A 14 2.84 -3.36 5.89
N PHE A 15 3.46 -2.18 5.81
CA PHE A 15 3.07 -1.14 4.86
C PHE A 15 3.19 -1.60 3.41
N SER A 16 4.29 -2.26 3.05
CA SER A 16 4.52 -2.79 1.70
C SER A 16 3.50 -3.88 1.33
N ALA A 17 3.14 -4.74 2.29
CA ALA A 17 2.10 -5.76 2.09
C ALA A 17 0.73 -5.10 1.85
N LEU A 18 0.35 -4.11 2.66
CA LEU A 18 -0.91 -3.38 2.51
C LEU A 18 -1.00 -2.66 1.15
N MET A 19 0.06 -1.96 0.75
CA MET A 19 0.11 -1.27 -0.54
C MET A 19 0.00 -2.25 -1.70
N THR A 20 0.68 -3.40 -1.62
CA THR A 20 0.62 -4.46 -2.64
C THR A 20 -0.80 -5.04 -2.76
N VAL A 21 -1.44 -5.35 -1.64
CA VAL A 21 -2.82 -5.86 -1.61
C VAL A 21 -3.79 -4.82 -2.17
N GLY A 22 -3.69 -3.57 -1.72
CA GLY A 22 -4.52 -2.47 -2.22
C GLY A 22 -4.36 -2.25 -3.72
N TYR A 23 -3.12 -2.32 -4.23
CA TYR A 23 -2.85 -2.20 -5.66
C TYR A 23 -3.43 -3.38 -6.45
N LYS A 24 -3.25 -4.62 -5.98
CA LYS A 24 -3.80 -5.82 -6.62
C LYS A 24 -5.34 -5.77 -6.66
N TYR A 25 -5.96 -5.34 -5.57
CA TYR A 25 -7.41 -5.14 -5.48
C TYR A 25 -7.90 -4.07 -6.44
N ALA A 26 -7.25 -2.90 -6.47
CA ALA A 26 -7.57 -1.82 -7.40
C ALA A 26 -7.31 -2.16 -8.88
N ASN A 27 -6.58 -3.23 -9.17
CA ASN A 27 -6.25 -3.66 -10.53
C ASN A 27 -7.16 -4.77 -11.07
N GLY A 28 -8.24 -5.14 -10.36
CA GLY A 28 -9.12 -6.23 -10.79
C GLY A 28 -8.50 -7.63 -10.64
N LYS A 29 -7.35 -7.75 -9.95
CA LYS A 29 -6.60 -9.00 -9.83
C LYS A 29 -6.88 -9.74 -8.51
N TRP A 30 -7.85 -9.28 -7.73
CA TRP A 30 -8.23 -9.95 -6.48
C TRP A 30 -9.17 -11.11 -6.76
N ASN A 31 -8.99 -12.21 -6.02
CA ASN A 31 -9.89 -13.36 -6.14
C ASN A 31 -11.14 -13.08 -5.31
N VAL A 32 -12.25 -12.76 -5.98
CA VAL A 32 -13.57 -12.55 -5.38
C VAL A 32 -14.51 -13.67 -5.79
N SER A 33 -15.49 -13.98 -4.95
CA SER A 33 -16.53 -14.95 -5.27
C SER A 33 -17.35 -14.51 -6.50
N GLU A 34 -17.82 -15.47 -7.31
CA GLU A 34 -18.49 -15.18 -8.58
C GLU A 34 -19.72 -14.28 -8.40
N ASN A 35 -20.46 -14.47 -7.31
CA ASN A 35 -21.62 -13.64 -6.95
C ASN A 35 -21.31 -12.17 -6.65
N LYS A 36 -20.06 -11.79 -6.41
CA LYS A 36 -19.61 -10.41 -6.12
C LYS A 36 -18.75 -9.80 -7.24
N LYS A 37 -18.46 -10.58 -8.28
CA LYS A 37 -17.52 -10.20 -9.34
C LYS A 37 -17.98 -8.99 -10.12
N ASN A 38 -19.28 -8.88 -10.40
CA ASN A 38 -19.84 -7.72 -11.09
C ASN A 38 -19.65 -6.43 -10.28
N ASP A 39 -20.06 -6.44 -9.00
CA ASP A 39 -19.93 -5.28 -8.10
C ASP A 39 -18.47 -4.91 -7.88
N TYR A 40 -17.59 -5.91 -7.77
CA TYR A 40 -16.15 -5.71 -7.68
C TYR A 40 -15.61 -5.00 -8.92
N MET A 41 -15.97 -5.44 -10.13
CA MET A 41 -15.51 -4.80 -11.37
C MET A 41 -16.06 -3.38 -11.53
N ILE A 42 -17.31 -3.13 -11.13
CA ILE A 42 -17.89 -1.77 -11.09
C ILE A 42 -17.06 -0.88 -10.15
N TRP A 43 -16.72 -1.38 -8.96
CA TRP A 43 -15.88 -0.65 -8.01
C TRP A 43 -14.48 -0.39 -8.57
N VAL A 44 -13.85 -1.40 -9.18
CA VAL A 44 -12.51 -1.27 -9.80
C VAL A 44 -12.52 -0.21 -10.89
N ASN A 45 -13.54 -0.19 -11.73
CA ASN A 45 -13.66 0.81 -12.79
C ASN A 45 -13.90 2.22 -12.24
N LYS A 46 -14.70 2.36 -11.18
CA LYS A 46 -15.02 3.66 -10.57
C LYS A 46 -13.90 4.24 -9.71
N HIS A 47 -13.18 3.39 -8.97
CA HIS A 47 -12.26 3.82 -7.91
C HIS A 47 -10.82 3.32 -8.08
N GLY A 48 -10.59 2.28 -8.90
CA GLY A 48 -9.29 1.62 -9.01
C GLY A 48 -8.17 2.56 -9.44
N GLN A 49 -8.41 3.45 -10.40
CA GLN A 49 -7.39 4.42 -10.84
C GLN A 49 -7.00 5.40 -9.73
N THR A 50 -7.97 5.90 -8.97
CA THR A 50 -7.72 6.80 -7.83
C THR A 50 -6.93 6.07 -6.75
N VAL A 51 -7.31 4.84 -6.41
CA VAL A 51 -6.60 4.03 -5.39
C VAL A 51 -5.16 3.74 -5.83
N LYS A 52 -4.92 3.37 -7.09
CA LYS A 52 -3.56 3.15 -7.62
C LYS A 52 -2.69 4.40 -7.49
N ARG A 53 -3.24 5.57 -7.83
CA ARG A 53 -2.52 6.85 -7.67
C ARG A 53 -2.22 7.16 -6.20
N SER A 54 -3.19 6.96 -5.30
CA SER A 54 -2.99 7.14 -3.87
C SER A 54 -1.93 6.20 -3.30
N VAL A 55 -1.92 4.92 -3.72
CA VAL A 55 -0.89 3.95 -3.32
C VAL A 55 0.51 4.41 -3.73
N VAL A 56 0.68 4.89 -4.97
CA VAL A 56 1.97 5.44 -5.44
C VAL A 56 2.38 6.66 -4.61
N PHE A 57 1.45 7.60 -4.41
CA PHE A 57 1.71 8.83 -3.65
C PHE A 57 2.12 8.54 -2.20
N LEU A 58 1.38 7.65 -1.52
CA LEU A 58 1.71 7.22 -0.16
C LEU A 58 3.05 6.49 -0.08
N SER A 59 3.37 5.67 -1.10
CA SER A 59 4.65 4.97 -1.16
C SER A 59 5.83 5.94 -1.29
N ILE A 60 5.67 7.02 -2.07
CA ILE A 60 6.69 8.07 -2.19
C ILE A 60 6.88 8.80 -0.86
N ILE A 61 5.79 9.22 -0.21
CA ILE A 61 5.85 9.92 1.09
C ILE A 61 6.55 9.04 2.12
N TYR A 62 6.10 7.80 2.30
CA TYR A 62 6.70 6.90 3.28
C TYR A 62 8.16 6.57 2.95
N GLY A 63 8.48 6.38 1.67
CA GLY A 63 9.86 6.16 1.23
C GLY A 63 10.78 7.33 1.59
N LEU A 64 10.34 8.56 1.34
CA LEU A 64 11.09 9.77 1.71
C LEU A 64 11.24 9.91 3.23
N SER A 65 10.17 9.67 4.00
CA SER A 65 10.23 9.71 5.46
C SER A 65 11.24 8.71 6.03
N MET A 66 11.33 7.50 5.44
CA MET A 66 12.32 6.50 5.84
C MET A 66 13.75 6.92 5.51
N LEU A 67 14.00 7.52 4.34
CA LEU A 67 15.32 8.04 3.99
C LEU A 67 15.78 9.12 4.98
N ILE A 68 14.90 10.03 5.36
CA ILE A 68 15.19 11.07 6.36
C ILE A 68 15.55 10.42 7.71
N GLN A 69 14.80 9.42 8.15
CA GLN A 69 15.09 8.70 9.40
C GLN A 69 16.47 8.03 9.36
N ILE A 70 16.82 7.35 8.27
CA ILE A 70 18.13 6.69 8.11
C ILE A 70 19.25 7.73 8.16
N ILE A 71 19.11 8.84 7.42
CA ILE A 71 20.10 9.93 7.43
C ILE A 71 20.25 10.52 8.84
N SER A 72 19.16 10.69 9.58
CA SER A 72 19.20 11.24 10.94
C SER A 72 19.81 10.29 11.98
N LEU A 73 19.90 9.01 11.67
CA LEU A 73 20.51 7.98 12.52
C LEU A 73 21.99 7.74 12.22
N LEU A 74 22.50 8.31 11.12
CA LEU A 74 23.86 8.13 10.59
C LEU A 74 24.74 9.33 10.96
#